data_AF-A0A1A8J691-F1
#
_entry.id   AF-A0A1A8J691-F1
#
_cell.length_a   1.000
_cell.length_b   1.000
_cell.length_c   1.000
_cell.angle_alpha   90.00
_cell.angle_beta   90.00
_cell.angle_gamma   90.00
#
_symmetry.space_group_name_H-M   'P 1'
#
loop_
_entity.id
_entity.type
_entity.pdbx_description
1 polymer ?
#
loop_
_entity_poly.entity_id
_entity_poly.type
_entity_poly.pdbx_seq_one_letter_code
_entity_poly.pdbx_strand_id
1 'polypeptide(L)'
;MALLKSGWLWRQTAVLKRWKLNWCDLWIDGSLCFYKSDNRRDLEQRVSLKMACIDVRTGLECGGVTPPESNPRENLIVVHLRDGSMLNLCANSEDESLAWKLTLLETRRNPVFTYDPYDDSYQAIPLNSHHTVYITPGAGPGSSLQIS
;
A
#
# COMPACT_ATOMS: atom_id res chain seq x y z
N MET A 1 -5.66 10.17 -11.62
CA MET A 1 -5.27 9.51 -10.36
C MET A 1 -5.29 8.01 -10.61
N ALA A 2 -4.21 7.29 -10.29
CA ALA A 2 -4.12 5.86 -10.52
C ALA A 2 -4.59 5.07 -9.29
N LEU A 3 -5.39 4.02 -9.53
CA LEU A 3 -5.82 3.07 -8.51
C LEU A 3 -4.73 2.01 -8.34
N LEU A 4 -4.32 1.76 -7.10
CA LEU A 4 -3.28 0.78 -6.78
C LEU A 4 -3.88 -0.59 -6.46
N LYS A 5 -4.93 -0.60 -5.63
CA LYS A 5 -5.64 -1.82 -5.24
C LYS A 5 -7.09 -1.48 -4.90
N SER A 6 -8.00 -2.39 -5.23
CA SER A 6 -9.40 -2.31 -4.81
C SER A 6 -9.94 -3.68 -4.43
N GLY A 7 -10.89 -3.72 -3.50
CA GLY A 7 -11.57 -4.95 -3.14
C GLY A 7 -12.49 -4.81 -1.95
N TRP A 8 -13.24 -5.86 -1.67
CA TRP A 8 -14.10 -5.93 -0.50
C TRP A 8 -13.27 -6.18 0.76
N LEU A 9 -13.49 -5.36 1.78
CA LEU A 9 -12.90 -5.55 3.10
C LEU A 9 -13.96 -5.34 4.16
N TRP A 10 -13.94 -6.18 5.19
CA TRP A 10 -14.71 -5.93 6.39
C TRP A 10 -14.02 -4.82 7.17
N ARG A 11 -14.79 -3.82 7.61
CA ARG A 11 -14.31 -2.73 8.44
C ARG A 11 -15.08 -2.72 9.75
N GLN A 12 -14.36 -2.54 10.86
CA GLN A 12 -14.99 -2.36 12.16
C GLN A 12 -15.38 -0.89 12.37
N THR A 13 -16.63 -0.64 12.70
CA THR A 13 -17.10 0.70 13.06
C THR A 13 -16.55 1.11 14.44
N ALA A 14 -16.09 2.36 14.56
CA ALA A 14 -15.47 2.85 15.80
C ALA A 14 -16.45 2.90 16.99
N VAL A 15 -17.72 3.26 16.73
CA VAL A 15 -18.75 3.49 17.77
C VAL A 15 -19.38 2.19 18.26
N LEU A 16 -19.85 1.34 17.34
CA LEU A 16 -20.62 0.13 17.68
C LEU A 16 -19.78 -1.15 17.66
N LYS A 17 -18.49 -1.06 17.30
CA LYS A 17 -17.58 -2.21 17.13
C LYS A 17 -18.11 -3.32 16.21
N ARG A 18 -19.13 -3.01 15.39
CA ARG A 18 -19.72 -3.90 14.40
C ARG A 18 -18.89 -3.91 13.12
N TRP A 19 -18.68 -5.10 12.57
CA TRP A 19 -18.07 -5.32 11.26
C TRP A 19 -19.08 -5.06 10.14
N LYS A 20 -18.66 -4.29 9.13
CA LYS A 20 -19.44 -4.02 7.92
C LYS A 20 -18.58 -4.30 6.70
N LEU A 21 -19.16 -4.94 5.69
CA LEU A 21 -18.48 -5.13 4.42
C LEU A 21 -18.49 -3.81 3.66
N ASN A 22 -17.32 -3.31 3.30
CA ASN A 22 -17.14 -2.07 2.56
C ASN A 22 -16.28 -2.33 1.31
N TRP A 23 -16.56 -1.59 0.24
CA TRP A 23 -15.66 -1.55 -0.91
C TRP A 23 -14.50 -0.61 -0.59
N CYS A 24 -13.27 -1.11 -0.67
CA CYS A 24 -12.06 -0.38 -0.35
C CYS A 24 -11.29 -0.07 -1.63
N ASP A 25 -10.98 1.20 -1.87
CA ASP A 25 -10.08 1.64 -2.94
C ASP A 25 -8.84 2.31 -2.32
N LEU A 26 -7.66 1.83 -2.71
CA LEU A 26 -6.38 2.43 -2.39
C LEU A 26 -5.81 3.12 -3.63
N TRP A 27 -5.55 4.41 -3.49
CA TRP A 27 -5.04 5.27 -4.54
C TRP A 27 -3.53 5.51 -4.38
N ILE A 28 -2.85 5.77 -5.50
CA ILE A 28 -1.38 6.02 -5.52
C ILE A 28 -0.95 7.27 -4.74
N ASP A 29 -1.87 8.21 -4.51
CA ASP A 29 -1.64 9.39 -3.66
C ASP A 29 -1.56 9.03 -2.17
N GLY A 30 -1.91 7.79 -1.80
CA GLY A 30 -2.01 7.32 -0.42
C GLY A 30 -3.37 7.53 0.22
N SER A 31 -4.39 7.86 -0.56
CA SER A 31 -5.77 7.89 -0.09
C SER A 31 -6.33 6.48 -0.04
N LEU A 32 -6.74 6.03 1.14
CA LEU A 32 -7.53 4.83 1.36
C LEU A 32 -8.99 5.24 1.55
N CYS A 33 -9.85 4.87 0.60
CA CYS A 33 -11.26 5.24 0.58
C CYS A 33 -12.14 4.01 0.81
N PHE A 34 -13.14 4.14 1.69
CA PHE A 34 -14.13 3.12 1.97
C PHE A 34 -15.51 3.57 1.49
N TYR A 35 -16.17 2.72 0.72
CA TYR A 35 -17.51 2.95 0.19
C TYR A 35 -18.49 1.91 0.71
N LYS A 36 -19.79 2.24 0.68
CA LYS A 36 -20.85 1.27 0.99
C LYS A 36 -20.98 0.15 -0.04
N SER A 37 -20.73 0.47 -1.31
CA SER A 37 -20.79 -0.46 -2.44
C SER A 37 -19.73 -0.11 -3.49
N ASP A 38 -19.44 -1.08 -4.34
CA ASP A 38 -18.60 -0.99 -5.54
C ASP A 38 -19.01 0.13 -6.53
N ASN A 39 -20.23 0.67 -6.43
CA ASN A 39 -20.68 1.82 -7.22
C ASN A 39 -19.92 3.12 -6.90
N ARG A 40 -19.09 3.17 -5.84
CA ARG A 40 -18.26 4.32 -5.44
C ARG A 40 -19.01 5.64 -5.20
N ARG A 41 -20.34 5.61 -5.03
CA ARG A 41 -21.18 6.79 -4.83
C ARG A 41 -21.21 7.26 -3.38
N ASP A 42 -21.25 6.30 -2.45
CA ASP A 42 -21.40 6.56 -1.02
C ASP A 42 -20.08 6.35 -0.29
N LEU A 43 -19.26 7.40 -0.19
CA LEU A 43 -18.02 7.40 0.59
C LEU A 43 -18.35 7.40 2.08
N GLU A 44 -17.93 6.36 2.81
CA GLU A 44 -18.07 6.30 4.27
C GLU A 44 -16.90 6.95 5.00
N GLN A 45 -15.68 6.72 4.53
CA GLN A 45 -14.46 7.18 5.19
C GLN A 45 -13.31 7.29 4.21
N ARG A 46 -12.47 8.31 4.37
CA ARG A 46 -11.20 8.45 3.66
C ARG A 46 -10.07 8.65 4.66
N VAL A 47 -8.99 7.91 4.50
CA VAL A 47 -7.78 7.99 5.34
C VAL A 47 -6.59 8.29 4.45
N SER A 48 -5.81 9.32 4.80
CA SER A 48 -4.54 9.59 4.12
C SER A 48 -3.43 8.80 4.78
N LEU A 49 -3.04 7.68 4.18
CA LEU A 49 -2.02 6.79 4.74
C LEU A 49 -0.65 7.45 4.86
N LYS A 50 -0.26 8.30 3.89
CA LYS A 50 1.03 8.99 3.92
C LYS A 50 1.19 9.91 5.14
N MET A 51 0.10 10.53 5.58
CA MET A 51 0.12 11.43 6.73
C MET A 51 -0.24 10.74 8.04
N ALA A 52 -1.20 9.81 8.00
CA ALA A 52 -1.80 9.24 9.19
C ALA A 52 -1.23 7.87 9.56
N CYS A 53 -0.78 7.02 8.63
CA CYS A 53 -0.38 5.64 8.96
C CYS A 53 0.99 5.61 9.67
N ILE A 54 1.02 5.10 10.91
CA ILE A 54 2.26 4.78 11.63
C ILE A 54 2.71 3.36 11.32
N ASP A 55 1.80 2.39 11.36
CA ASP A 55 2.14 0.98 11.24
C ASP A 55 0.94 0.16 10.76
N VAL A 56 1.20 -1.02 10.20
CA VAL A 56 0.17 -1.96 9.75
C VAL A 56 0.49 -3.36 10.26
N ARG A 57 -0.40 -3.90 11.08
CA ARG A 57 -0.30 -5.23 11.67
C ARG A 57 -1.31 -6.18 11.05
N THR A 58 -0.98 -7.46 10.95
CA THR A 58 -1.88 -8.49 10.43
C THR A 58 -1.91 -9.74 11.30
N GLY A 59 -2.99 -10.50 11.20
CA GLY A 59 -3.10 -11.79 11.85
C GLY A 59 -2.97 -11.74 13.37
N LEU A 60 -2.10 -12.57 13.93
CA LEU A 60 -1.85 -12.67 15.38
C LEU A 60 -1.14 -11.43 15.95
N GLU A 61 -0.58 -10.56 15.12
CA GLU A 61 0.00 -9.28 15.54
C GLU A 61 -1.09 -8.30 16.05
N CYS A 62 -2.34 -8.52 15.64
CA CYS A 62 -3.53 -7.74 15.98
C CYS A 62 -4.04 -8.09 17.39
N GLY A 63 -3.23 -7.82 18.43
CA GLY A 63 -3.60 -8.06 19.82
C GLY A 63 -4.86 -7.28 20.24
N GLY A 64 -5.84 -7.97 20.81
CA GLY A 64 -7.04 -7.35 21.42
C GLY A 64 -8.20 -7.02 20.46
N VAL A 65 -8.10 -7.34 19.16
CA VAL A 65 -9.21 -7.18 18.20
C VAL A 65 -9.91 -8.52 17.99
N THR A 66 -11.22 -8.55 18.21
CA THR A 66 -12.04 -9.73 17.92
C THR A 66 -12.44 -9.74 16.45
N PRO A 67 -12.11 -10.78 15.67
CA PRO A 67 -12.50 -10.88 14.27
C PRO A 67 -14.03 -11.02 14.12
N PRO A 68 -14.56 -10.85 12.90
CA PRO A 68 -15.94 -11.24 12.60
C PRO A 68 -16.19 -12.71 12.98
N GLU A 69 -17.39 -13.06 13.43
CA GLU A 69 -17.73 -14.42 13.92
C GLU A 69 -17.37 -15.56 12.94
N SER A 70 -17.33 -15.26 11.65
CA SER A 70 -17.02 -16.22 10.58
C SER A 70 -15.57 -16.20 10.09
N ASN A 71 -14.72 -15.31 10.60
CA ASN A 71 -13.37 -15.10 10.05
C ASN A 71 -12.27 -15.41 11.07
N PRO A 72 -11.18 -16.07 10.64
CA PRO A 72 -10.03 -16.31 11.50
C PRO A 72 -9.32 -14.98 11.82
N ARG A 73 -8.56 -14.99 12.93
CA ARG A 73 -7.75 -13.83 13.32
C ARG A 73 -6.67 -13.51 12.30
N GLU A 74 -6.18 -14.51 11.58
CA GLU A 74 -5.17 -14.39 10.51
C GLU A 74 -5.57 -13.39 9.42
N ASN A 75 -6.87 -13.27 9.13
CA ASN A 75 -7.40 -12.35 8.12
C ASN A 75 -7.47 -10.89 8.59
N LEU A 76 -7.20 -10.61 9.87
CA LEU A 76 -7.27 -9.26 10.42
C LEU A 76 -6.12 -8.39 9.93
N ILE A 77 -6.43 -7.12 9.70
CA ILE A 77 -5.48 -6.08 9.34
C ILE A 77 -5.80 -4.88 10.24
N VAL A 78 -4.82 -4.42 11.01
CA VAL A 78 -4.96 -3.25 11.88
C VAL A 78 -4.00 -2.17 11.42
N VAL A 79 -4.54 -1.06 10.96
CA VAL A 79 -3.76 0.13 10.60
C VAL A 79 -3.71 1.06 11.79
N HIS A 80 -2.51 1.30 12.32
CA HIS A 80 -2.26 2.25 13.38
C HIS A 80 -2.12 3.66 12.80
N LEU A 81 -2.94 4.58 13.28
CA LEU A 81 -2.94 5.96 12.84
C LEU A 81 -2.20 6.86 13.85
N ARG A 82 -1.71 8.01 13.35
CA ARG A 82 -0.89 8.97 14.10
C ARG A 82 -1.63 9.63 15.25
N ASP A 83 -2.94 9.72 15.15
CA ASP A 83 -3.83 10.20 16.20
C ASP A 83 -4.02 9.19 17.35
N GLY A 84 -3.38 8.02 17.28
CA GLY A 84 -3.54 6.93 18.25
C GLY A 84 -4.77 6.06 17.99
N SER A 85 -5.58 6.38 16.97
CA SER A 85 -6.70 5.55 16.57
C SER A 85 -6.23 4.33 15.77
N MET A 86 -7.05 3.28 15.78
CA MET A 86 -6.78 2.04 15.05
C MET A 86 -7.92 1.79 14.06
N LEU A 87 -7.57 1.57 12.80
CA LEU A 87 -8.49 1.16 11.77
C LEU A 87 -8.42 -0.36 11.64
N ASN A 88 -9.45 -1.03 12.17
CA ASN A 88 -9.55 -2.48 12.14
C ASN A 88 -10.28 -2.94 10.88
N LEU A 89 -9.60 -3.78 10.10
CA LEU A 89 -10.06 -4.35 8.85
C LEU A 89 -9.94 -5.87 8.91
N CYS A 90 -10.69 -6.58 8.07
CA CYS A 90 -10.57 -8.03 7.90
C CYS A 90 -10.76 -8.39 6.43
N ALA A 91 -9.82 -9.15 5.88
CA ALA A 91 -9.90 -9.71 4.54
C ALA A 91 -10.68 -11.04 4.54
N ASN A 92 -10.87 -11.65 3.36
CA ASN A 92 -11.52 -12.95 3.23
C ASN A 92 -10.52 -14.12 3.32
N SER A 93 -9.23 -13.84 3.08
CA SER A 93 -8.12 -14.79 3.21
C SER A 93 -6.90 -14.16 3.89
N GLU A 94 -6.02 -14.99 4.44
CA GLU A 94 -4.74 -14.58 5.01
C GLU A 94 -3.86 -13.93 3.94
N ASP A 95 -3.77 -14.53 2.75
CA ASP A 95 -2.99 -13.99 1.62
C ASP A 95 -3.47 -12.60 1.22
N GLU A 96 -4.78 -12.37 1.21
CA GLU A 96 -5.35 -11.05 0.93
C GLU A 96 -4.95 -10.06 2.01
N SER A 97 -4.98 -10.48 3.29
CA SER A 97 -4.58 -9.63 4.41
C SER A 97 -3.12 -9.19 4.31
N LEU A 98 -2.24 -10.11 3.93
CA LEU A 98 -0.82 -9.85 3.70
C LEU A 98 -0.61 -8.95 2.48
N ALA A 99 -1.32 -9.21 1.38
CA ALA A 99 -1.27 -8.37 0.20
C ALA A 99 -1.68 -6.93 0.54
N TRP A 100 -2.75 -6.74 1.30
CA TRP A 100 -3.17 -5.42 1.77
C TRP A 100 -2.11 -4.78 2.69
N LYS A 101 -1.53 -5.50 3.66
CA LYS A 101 -0.45 -4.98 4.52
C LYS A 101 0.74 -4.47 3.70
N LEU A 102 1.22 -5.28 2.77
CA LEU A 102 2.34 -4.92 1.89
C LEU A 102 2.03 -3.68 1.08
N THR A 103 0.87 -3.64 0.42
CA THR A 103 0.47 -2.48 -0.40
C THR A 103 0.29 -1.20 0.44
N LEU A 104 -0.29 -1.30 1.65
CA LEU A 104 -0.45 -0.15 2.55
C LEU A 104 0.91 0.40 3.02
N LEU A 105 1.83 -0.48 3.42
CA LEU A 105 3.17 -0.11 3.84
C LEU A 105 4.00 0.49 2.69
N GLU A 106 3.87 -0.08 1.49
CA GLU A 106 4.50 0.43 0.27
C GLU A 106 3.98 1.82 -0.08
N THR A 107 2.66 2.02 -0.06
CA THR A 107 2.03 3.31 -0.37
C THR A 107 2.45 4.41 0.60
N ARG A 108 2.66 4.05 1.88
CA ARG A 108 3.22 4.97 2.89
C ARG A 108 4.67 5.34 2.57
N ARG A 109 5.49 4.37 2.15
CA ARG A 109 6.93 4.57 1.91
C ARG A 109 7.22 5.26 0.58
N ASN A 110 6.33 5.14 -0.41
CA ASN A 110 6.57 5.64 -1.76
C ASN A 110 6.14 7.12 -1.90
N PRO A 111 7.09 8.05 -2.10
CA PRO A 111 6.79 9.48 -2.26
C PRO A 111 6.13 9.86 -3.59
N VAL A 112 5.54 8.90 -4.34
CA VAL A 112 5.05 8.98 -5.72
C VAL A 112 6.07 8.33 -6.64
N PHE A 113 5.67 7.31 -7.40
CA PHE A 113 6.31 6.96 -8.66
C PHE A 113 6.14 8.16 -9.59
N THR A 114 6.91 9.23 -9.37
CA THR A 114 7.16 10.21 -10.42
C THR A 114 8.07 9.47 -11.36
N TYR A 115 7.48 8.84 -12.38
CA TYR A 115 8.22 8.49 -13.57
C TYR A 115 8.75 9.82 -14.12
N ASP A 116 10.00 10.12 -13.78
CA ASP A 116 10.75 11.18 -14.39
C ASP A 116 11.40 10.58 -15.63
N PRO A 117 10.96 10.94 -16.85
CA PRO A 117 11.57 10.45 -18.08
C PRO A 117 13.03 10.91 -18.25
N TYR A 118 13.56 11.73 -17.34
CA TYR A 118 14.95 12.16 -17.28
C TYR A 118 15.73 11.57 -16.09
N ASP A 119 15.11 10.74 -15.25
CA ASP A 119 15.82 9.97 -14.20
C ASP A 119 16.47 8.71 -14.81
N ASP A 120 17.34 8.94 -15.80
CA ASP A 120 18.26 7.97 -16.40
C ASP A 120 19.54 7.83 -15.56
N SER A 121 19.48 8.18 -14.27
CA SER A 121 20.59 7.97 -13.36
C SER A 121 20.62 6.50 -12.94
N TYR A 122 21.25 5.66 -13.78
CA TYR A 122 21.73 4.34 -13.39
C TYR A 122 22.34 4.45 -11.99
N GLN A 123 21.68 3.91 -10.97
CA GLN A 123 22.28 3.78 -9.65
C GLN A 123 23.51 2.89 -9.83
N ALA A 124 24.70 3.50 -9.81
CA ALA A 124 25.95 2.78 -9.82
C ALA A 124 26.04 1.99 -8.52
N ILE A 125 25.63 0.72 -8.57
CA ILE A 125 25.85 -0.22 -7.47
C ILE A 125 27.37 -0.33 -7.31
N PRO A 126 27.92 -0.12 -6.09
CA PRO A 126 29.35 -0.26 -5.87
C PRO A 126 29.79 -1.67 -6.26
N LEU A 127 30.79 -1.76 -7.14
CA LEU A 127 31.34 -3.01 -7.65
C LEU A 127 31.94 -3.84 -6.49
N ASN A 128 31.26 -4.91 -6.08
CA ASN A 128 31.89 -5.98 -5.32
C ASN A 128 32.58 -6.94 -6.30
N SER A 129 33.81 -7.34 -5.99
CA SER A 129 34.80 -7.98 -6.88
C SER A 129 34.40 -9.35 -7.49
N HIS A 130 33.17 -9.84 -7.32
CA HIS A 130 32.81 -11.23 -7.63
C HIS A 130 31.46 -11.49 -8.28
N HIS A 131 30.75 -10.51 -8.88
CA HIS A 131 29.48 -10.84 -9.54
C HIS A 131 29.32 -10.21 -10.93
N THR A 132 28.97 -11.07 -11.88
CA THR A 132 28.73 -10.83 -13.31
C THR A 132 27.74 -9.69 -13.57
N VAL A 133 28.10 -8.81 -14.50
CA VAL A 133 27.27 -7.70 -14.97
C VAL A 133 26.42 -8.19 -16.15
N TYR A 134 25.09 -8.09 -16.03
CA TYR A 134 24.19 -8.21 -17.18
C TYR A 134 24.00 -6.81 -17.78
N ILE A 135 24.64 -6.55 -18.92
CA ILE A 135 24.47 -5.32 -19.69
C ILE A 135 23.48 -5.63 -20.82
N THR A 136 22.28 -5.05 -20.77
CA THR A 136 21.38 -5.04 -21.93
C THR A 136 21.72 -3.80 -22.79
N PRO A 137 22.07 -3.94 -24.08
CA PRO A 137 22.56 -2.82 -24.86
C PRO A 137 21.42 -1.96 -25.38
N GLY A 138 21.27 -0.76 -24.84
CA GLY A 138 20.53 0.33 -25.46
C GLY A 138 21.50 1.18 -26.29
N ALA A 139 21.56 0.92 -27.59
CA ALA A 139 22.32 1.74 -28.54
C ALA A 139 21.55 3.04 -28.85
N GLY A 140 22.20 4.20 -28.67
CA GLY A 140 21.66 5.49 -29.11
C GLY A 140 22.61 6.66 -28.84
N PRO A 141 22.60 7.73 -29.66
CA PRO A 141 23.84 8.29 -30.20
C PRO A 141 24.14 9.75 -29.79
N GLY A 142 25.43 10.09 -29.77
CA GLY A 142 25.94 11.39 -30.21
C GLY A 142 25.94 12.54 -29.21
N SER A 143 27.13 12.86 -28.68
CA SER A 143 27.53 14.26 -28.48
C SER A 143 29.04 14.37 -28.66
N SER A 144 29.41 14.93 -29.80
CA SER A 144 30.71 15.52 -30.11
C SER A 144 31.19 16.44 -28.99
N LEU A 145 32.42 16.25 -28.51
CA LEU A 145 33.20 17.32 -27.90
C LEU A 145 34.63 17.30 -28.45
N GLN A 146 35.05 18.49 -28.82
CA GLN A 146 36.15 18.85 -29.71
C GLN A 146 37.40 19.18 -28.88
N ILE A 147 38.52 18.60 -29.31
CA ILE A 147 39.93 19.03 -29.29
C ILE A 147 40.35 20.14 -28.30
N SER A 148 41.36 19.83 -27.48
CA SER A 148 42.53 20.67 -27.20
C SER A 148 43.74 19.76 -27.00
#